data_AF-A0AA96ZYF2-F1
#
_entry.id   AF-A0AA96ZYF2-F1
#
_cell.length_a   1.000
_cell.length_b   1.000
_cell.length_c   1.000
_cell.angle_alpha   90.00
_cell.angle_beta   90.00
_cell.angle_gamma   90.00
#
_symmetry.space_group_name_H-M   'P 1'
#
loop_
_entity.id
_entity.type
_entity.pdbx_description
1 polymer ?
#
loop_
_entity_poly.entity_id
_entity_poly.type
_entity_poly.pdbx_seq_one_letter_code
_entity_poly.pdbx_strand_id
1 'polypeptide(L)'
;MTNQSIRERARAIWSSTDGLVGIFLVPVLLGLLVELVNHLLNSIFLVSKFRYFYQQIPIYNDGTHFQHVTLDFGIEYTFLFQFLVELLFLVALFQVLQRVREVTRQLSYKESFRILFGPRFVPIVLATMVKEFCLYLASLPLIVGLVTGLGLILTPNLYFLSYGVLPDFSPLVTTSVGLISLGLMIFGLLLSFYVDLSLKPMYFLLHDQLEAGVFQNPFKLMKQSWQLMKGHRMRLFLLDLSFFFWWIGILLTFGLLAIYVMPYYWTCQALFYEDRKSQSADLYQTFFLTATK
;
A
#
# COMPACT_ATOMS: atom_id res chain seq x y z
N MET A 1 -23.16 -2.73 -12.26
CA MET A 1 -22.85 -1.38 -12.79
C MET A 1 -21.68 -1.45 -13.75
N THR A 2 -21.51 -0.50 -14.69
CA THR A 2 -20.28 -0.40 -15.50
C THR A 2 -19.23 0.48 -14.80
N ASN A 3 -17.96 0.40 -15.18
CA ASN A 3 -16.92 1.26 -14.58
C ASN A 3 -17.17 2.75 -14.88
N GLN A 4 -17.77 3.06 -16.05
CA GLN A 4 -18.21 4.41 -16.37
C GLN A 4 -19.34 4.89 -15.45
N SER A 5 -20.37 4.08 -15.24
CA SER A 5 -21.48 4.48 -14.35
C SER A 5 -21.04 4.66 -12.90
N ILE A 6 -20.06 3.87 -12.44
CA ILE A 6 -19.44 4.06 -11.12
C ILE A 6 -18.78 5.43 -11.02
N ARG A 7 -17.99 5.82 -12.03
CA ARG A 7 -17.28 7.11 -12.05
C ARG A 7 -18.24 8.31 -12.15
N GLU A 8 -19.33 8.17 -12.88
CA GLU A 8 -20.38 9.20 -12.97
C GLU A 8 -21.09 9.38 -11.63
N ARG A 9 -21.50 8.27 -10.99
CA ARG A 9 -22.14 8.32 -9.68
C ARG A 9 -21.20 8.86 -8.60
N ALA A 10 -19.93 8.48 -8.63
CA ALA A 10 -18.91 9.04 -7.74
C ALA A 10 -18.73 10.55 -7.94
N ARG A 11 -18.75 11.04 -9.20
CA ARG A 11 -18.70 12.47 -9.49
C ARG A 11 -19.92 13.21 -8.93
N ALA A 12 -21.11 12.64 -9.07
CA ALA A 12 -22.34 13.24 -8.53
C ALA A 12 -22.32 13.35 -7.00
N ILE A 13 -21.85 12.30 -6.30
CA ILE A 13 -21.67 12.32 -4.84
C ILE A 13 -20.63 13.36 -4.45
N TRP A 14 -19.52 13.43 -5.18
CA TRP A 14 -18.45 14.38 -4.91
C TRP A 14 -18.91 15.83 -5.09
N SER A 15 -19.60 16.15 -6.19
CA SER A 15 -20.11 17.49 -6.46
C SER A 15 -21.19 17.97 -5.48
N SER A 16 -21.86 17.06 -4.79
CA SER A 16 -22.95 17.37 -3.86
C SER A 16 -22.53 17.32 -2.39
N THR A 17 -21.24 17.07 -2.10
CA THR A 17 -20.78 16.88 -0.73
C THR A 17 -19.71 17.89 -0.33
N ASP A 18 -20.12 18.89 0.44
CA ASP A 18 -19.20 19.81 1.10
C ASP A 18 -18.40 19.07 2.19
N GLY A 19 -17.07 19.25 2.20
CA GLY A 19 -16.19 18.70 3.23
C GLY A 19 -15.58 17.31 2.97
N LEU A 20 -15.92 16.64 1.86
CA LEU A 20 -15.35 15.33 1.51
C LEU A 20 -13.82 15.42 1.27
N VAL A 21 -13.37 16.53 0.67
CA VAL A 21 -11.94 16.89 0.53
C VAL A 21 -11.29 17.12 1.89
N GLY A 22 -12.02 17.73 2.83
CA GLY A 22 -11.55 17.97 4.18
C GLY A 22 -11.08 16.66 4.81
N ILE A 23 -11.92 15.61 4.81
CA ILE A 23 -11.62 14.36 5.53
C ILE A 23 -10.25 13.77 5.15
N PHE A 24 -9.87 13.85 3.87
CA PHE A 24 -8.60 13.34 3.38
C PHE A 24 -7.42 14.30 3.56
N LEU A 25 -7.67 15.59 3.83
CA LEU A 25 -6.63 16.60 4.01
C LEU A 25 -5.66 16.24 5.13
N VAL A 26 -6.17 15.85 6.30
CA VAL A 26 -5.33 15.47 7.46
C VAL A 26 -4.44 14.26 7.17
N PRO A 27 -4.96 13.09 6.76
CA PRO A 27 -4.13 11.92 6.51
C PRO A 27 -3.14 12.15 5.35
N VAL A 28 -3.54 12.88 4.30
CA VAL A 28 -2.64 13.21 3.18
C VAL A 28 -1.51 14.13 3.64
N LEU A 29 -1.80 15.25 4.32
CA LEU A 29 -0.76 16.18 4.76
C LEU A 29 0.17 15.54 5.80
N LEU A 30 -0.37 14.74 6.72
CA LEU A 30 0.43 14.04 7.71
C LEU A 30 1.32 12.97 7.04
N GLY A 31 0.78 12.25 6.04
CA GLY A 31 1.57 11.34 5.22
C GLY A 31 2.71 12.04 4.47
N LEU A 32 2.45 13.19 3.86
CA LEU A 32 3.48 14.00 3.20
C LEU A 32 4.53 14.53 4.18
N LEU A 33 4.11 14.95 5.37
CA LEU A 33 5.01 15.40 6.42
C LEU A 33 5.89 14.26 6.91
N VAL A 34 5.33 13.08 7.12
CA VAL A 34 6.09 11.87 7.50
C VAL A 34 7.12 11.55 6.42
N GLU A 35 6.71 11.51 5.16
CA GLU A 35 7.63 11.24 4.03
C GLU A 35 8.74 12.29 3.92
N LEU A 36 8.41 13.57 4.09
CA LEU A 36 9.38 14.66 4.11
C LEU A 36 10.36 14.51 5.27
N VAL A 37 9.88 14.24 6.48
CA VAL A 37 10.73 14.02 7.65
C VAL A 37 11.63 12.81 7.44
N ASN A 38 11.11 11.71 6.87
CA ASN A 38 11.92 10.54 6.54
C ASN A 38 13.01 10.90 5.56
N HIS A 39 12.70 11.63 4.49
CA HIS A 39 13.67 12.04 3.49
C HIS A 39 14.73 12.99 4.08
N LEU A 40 14.34 13.91 4.96
CA LEU A 40 15.25 14.82 5.66
C LEU A 40 16.14 14.08 6.67
N LEU A 41 15.58 13.19 7.48
CA LEU A 41 16.36 12.37 8.40
C LEU A 41 17.30 11.45 7.62
N ASN A 42 16.80 10.76 6.60
CA ASN A 42 17.62 9.90 5.75
C ASN A 42 18.69 10.70 5.00
N SER A 43 18.47 11.95 4.59
CA SER A 43 19.52 12.77 3.96
C SER A 43 20.58 13.28 4.95
N ILE A 44 20.18 13.62 6.19
CA ILE A 44 21.11 13.97 7.28
C ILE A 44 21.92 12.73 7.71
N PHE A 45 21.26 11.60 7.90
CA PHE A 45 21.88 10.32 8.24
C PHE A 45 22.52 9.62 7.04
N LEU A 46 22.25 10.03 5.79
CA LEU A 46 22.97 9.58 4.61
C LEU A 46 24.41 10.06 4.72
N VAL A 47 24.68 11.27 5.22
CA VAL A 47 26.05 11.74 5.46
C VAL A 47 26.76 10.90 6.53
N SER A 48 26.05 10.44 7.57
CA SER A 48 26.64 9.53 8.57
C SER A 48 26.77 8.09 8.06
N LYS A 49 25.76 7.55 7.37
CA LYS A 49 25.78 6.20 6.80
C LYS A 49 26.80 6.09 5.66
N PHE A 50 26.88 7.06 4.74
CA PHE A 50 27.97 7.13 3.74
C PHE A 50 29.36 7.23 4.39
N ARG A 51 29.50 8.01 5.48
CA ARG A 51 30.77 8.20 6.18
C ARG A 51 31.24 6.93 6.92
N TYR A 52 30.33 6.08 7.40
CA TYR A 52 30.67 4.76 7.97
C TYR A 52 30.72 3.63 6.91
N PHE A 53 30.11 3.82 5.73
CA PHE A 53 29.96 2.83 4.64
C PHE A 53 31.22 2.66 3.78
N TYR A 54 32.02 3.70 3.56
CA TYR A 54 33.23 3.61 2.72
C TYR A 54 34.43 2.88 3.37
N GLN A 55 34.30 2.43 4.63
CA GLN A 55 35.45 1.89 5.37
C GLN A 55 35.58 0.36 5.38
N GLN A 56 34.64 -0.43 4.81
CA GLN A 56 34.61 -1.88 5.11
C GLN A 56 34.26 -2.82 3.92
N ILE A 57 34.94 -2.70 2.77
CA ILE A 57 35.00 -3.79 1.77
C ILE A 57 36.44 -3.87 1.22
N PRO A 58 37.18 -5.00 1.34
CA PRO A 58 38.54 -5.12 0.85
C PRO A 58 38.51 -5.81 -0.52
N ILE A 59 38.94 -5.10 -1.54
CA ILE A 59 38.99 -5.63 -2.90
C ILE A 59 40.47 -5.77 -3.28
N TYR A 60 41.19 -6.58 -2.50
CA TYR A 60 42.46 -7.20 -2.90
C TYR A 60 42.78 -8.41 -2.00
N ASN A 61 43.22 -9.51 -2.60
CA ASN A 61 43.64 -10.73 -1.91
C ASN A 61 45.13 -10.61 -1.55
N ASP A 62 45.43 -10.40 -0.27
CA ASP A 62 46.76 -10.67 0.30
C ASP A 62 46.69 -11.45 1.63
N GLY A 63 45.77 -12.43 1.69
CA GLY A 63 45.80 -13.52 2.68
C GLY A 63 45.55 -13.19 4.16
N THR A 64 45.29 -11.93 4.56
CA THR A 64 45.30 -11.58 6.00
C THR A 64 44.16 -10.68 6.51
N HIS A 65 43.31 -10.09 5.66
CA HIS A 65 42.24 -9.18 6.12
C HIS A 65 40.89 -9.39 5.40
N PHE A 66 39.91 -9.90 6.15
CA PHE A 66 38.51 -9.97 5.74
C PHE A 66 37.81 -8.65 6.12
N GLN A 67 37.08 -8.01 5.21
CA GLN A 67 36.07 -7.01 5.58
C GLN A 67 34.73 -7.40 4.96
N HIS A 68 33.69 -7.22 5.75
CA HIS A 68 32.34 -7.69 5.48
C HIS A 68 31.51 -6.57 4.86
N VAL A 69 30.90 -6.83 3.70
CA VAL A 69 29.80 -6.02 3.15
C VAL A 69 28.57 -6.29 4.01
N THR A 70 28.19 -5.35 4.86
CA THR A 70 26.89 -5.39 5.56
C THR A 70 25.88 -4.51 4.83
N LEU A 71 24.85 -5.14 4.27
CA LEU A 71 23.63 -4.45 3.86
C LEU A 71 22.86 -4.08 5.12
N ASP A 72 22.95 -2.81 5.53
CA ASP A 72 22.16 -2.28 6.64
C ASP A 72 20.71 -2.05 6.16
N PHE A 73 19.89 -3.10 6.28
CA PHE A 73 18.44 -2.99 6.21
C PHE A 73 17.94 -2.36 7.52
N GLY A 74 18.21 -1.07 7.70
CA GLY A 74 17.70 -0.32 8.83
C GLY A 74 16.18 -0.45 8.87
N ILE A 75 15.64 -0.91 10.00
CA ILE A 75 14.21 -0.82 10.29
C ILE A 75 13.90 0.68 10.33
N GLU A 76 13.30 1.21 9.27
CA GLU A 76 13.00 2.62 9.21
C GLU A 76 12.03 2.96 10.36
N TYR A 77 12.40 3.95 11.18
CA TYR A 77 11.53 4.53 12.23
C TYR A 77 10.17 4.99 11.67
N THR A 78 10.06 5.07 10.35
CA THR A 78 8.90 5.33 9.51
C THR A 78 7.75 4.34 9.66
N PHE A 79 7.97 3.06 9.96
CA PHE A 79 6.88 2.07 9.91
C PHE A 79 5.72 2.42 10.86
N LEU A 80 6.03 2.86 12.08
CA LEU A 80 5.01 3.27 13.05
C LEU A 80 4.22 4.49 12.56
N PHE A 81 4.91 5.51 12.04
CA PHE A 81 4.26 6.72 11.53
C PHE A 81 3.41 6.42 10.27
N GLN A 82 3.92 5.58 9.37
CA GLN A 82 3.20 5.12 8.18
C GLN A 82 1.93 4.37 8.57
N PHE A 83 2.03 3.49 9.56
CA PHE A 83 0.89 2.75 10.08
C PHE A 83 -0.15 3.68 10.73
N LEU A 84 0.28 4.68 11.49
CA LEU A 84 -0.63 5.69 12.06
C LEU A 84 -1.35 6.50 10.96
N VAL A 85 -0.64 6.88 9.90
CA VAL A 85 -1.24 7.54 8.71
C VAL A 85 -2.28 6.63 8.06
N GLU A 86 -1.98 5.33 7.90
CA GLU A 86 -2.90 4.35 7.32
C GLU A 86 -4.18 4.21 8.15
N LEU A 87 -4.08 4.22 9.48
CA LEU A 87 -5.26 4.21 10.36
C LEU A 87 -6.13 5.46 10.16
N LEU A 88 -5.52 6.63 9.95
CA LEU A 88 -6.26 7.86 9.64
C LEU A 88 -6.92 7.79 8.26
N PHE A 89 -6.25 7.20 7.27
CA PHE A 89 -6.85 6.93 5.96
C PHE A 89 -8.05 5.99 6.08
N LEU A 90 -7.94 4.90 6.84
CA LEU A 90 -9.03 3.94 7.03
C LEU A 90 -10.29 4.61 7.59
N VAL A 91 -10.12 5.52 8.54
CA VAL A 91 -11.19 6.33 9.10
C VAL A 91 -11.87 7.20 8.03
N ALA A 92 -11.08 7.78 7.11
CA ALA A 92 -11.61 8.51 5.96
C ALA A 92 -12.42 7.58 5.02
N LEU A 93 -11.96 6.35 4.80
CA LEU A 93 -12.68 5.36 3.98
C LEU A 93 -14.04 4.99 4.56
N PHE A 94 -14.14 4.84 5.87
CA PHE A 94 -15.42 4.54 6.54
C PHE A 94 -16.43 5.67 6.34
N GLN A 95 -16.00 6.93 6.39
CA GLN A 95 -16.87 8.07 6.11
C GLN A 95 -17.30 8.11 4.65
N VAL A 96 -16.40 7.81 3.71
CA VAL A 96 -16.76 7.71 2.28
C VAL A 96 -17.81 6.62 2.06
N LEU A 97 -17.64 5.45 2.69
CA LEU A 97 -18.62 4.37 2.59
C LEU A 97 -19.99 4.78 3.14
N GLN A 98 -20.00 5.39 4.33
CA GLN A 98 -21.24 5.91 4.93
C GLN A 98 -21.89 6.96 4.04
N ARG A 99 -21.10 7.84 3.42
CA ARG A 99 -21.60 8.86 2.49
C ARG A 99 -22.20 8.26 1.22
N VAL A 100 -21.60 7.20 0.70
CA VAL A 100 -22.13 6.45 -0.45
C VAL A 100 -23.49 5.81 -0.14
N ARG A 101 -23.73 5.42 1.11
CA ARG A 101 -24.99 4.83 1.59
C ARG A 101 -26.04 5.86 1.96
N GLU A 102 -25.65 6.92 2.67
CA GLU A 102 -26.54 7.93 3.23
C GLU A 102 -26.16 9.33 2.74
N VAL A 103 -26.89 9.82 1.74
CA VAL A 103 -26.66 11.13 1.09
C VAL A 103 -26.97 12.32 2.02
N THR A 104 -27.61 12.10 3.17
CA THR A 104 -27.94 13.17 4.15
C THR A 104 -26.99 13.22 5.35
N ARG A 105 -26.11 12.24 5.52
CA ARG A 105 -25.24 12.18 6.70
C ARG A 105 -24.18 13.29 6.66
N GLN A 106 -24.11 14.07 7.74
CA GLN A 106 -23.05 15.05 7.93
C GLN A 106 -21.73 14.34 8.23
N LEU A 107 -20.68 14.79 7.57
CA LEU A 107 -19.33 14.28 7.73
C LEU A 107 -18.69 14.90 8.97
N SER A 108 -18.20 14.09 9.90
CA SER A 108 -17.58 14.59 11.13
C SER A 108 -16.38 13.74 11.54
N TYR A 109 -15.24 14.40 11.67
CA TYR A 109 -14.02 13.77 12.19
C TYR A 109 -14.22 13.21 13.60
N LYS A 110 -15.02 13.85 14.44
CA LYS A 110 -15.20 13.43 15.83
C LYS A 110 -15.81 12.03 15.94
N GLU A 111 -16.78 11.70 15.10
CA GLU A 111 -17.37 10.35 15.07
C GLU A 111 -16.36 9.30 14.61
N SER A 112 -15.53 9.70 13.66
CA SER A 112 -14.47 8.91 13.05
C SER A 112 -13.35 8.57 14.02
N PHE A 113 -12.87 9.56 14.78
CA PHE A 113 -11.96 9.36 15.90
C PHE A 113 -12.58 8.50 17.02
N ARG A 114 -13.90 8.61 17.27
CA ARG A 114 -14.60 7.73 18.21
C ARG A 114 -14.64 6.27 17.73
N ILE A 115 -14.74 6.03 16.43
CA ILE A 115 -14.67 4.66 15.86
C ILE A 115 -13.26 4.10 16.02
N LEU A 116 -12.24 4.89 15.69
CA LEU A 116 -10.85 4.48 15.81
C LEU A 116 -10.47 4.22 17.26
N PHE A 117 -10.68 5.17 18.17
CA PHE A 117 -10.32 5.05 19.59
C PHE A 117 -11.40 4.38 20.46
N GLY A 118 -12.36 3.70 19.83
CA GLY A 118 -13.46 3.02 20.51
C GLY A 118 -13.14 1.57 20.90
N PRO A 119 -14.13 0.81 21.41
CA PRO A 119 -13.97 -0.62 21.72
C PRO A 119 -13.62 -1.48 20.49
N ARG A 120 -13.79 -0.93 19.29
CA ARG A 120 -13.48 -1.57 18.00
C ARG A 120 -12.06 -1.28 17.50
N PHE A 121 -11.25 -0.52 18.26
CA PHE A 121 -9.88 -0.15 17.87
C PHE A 121 -8.99 -1.36 17.59
N VAL A 122 -8.94 -2.30 18.53
CA VAL A 122 -8.05 -3.48 18.45
C VAL A 122 -8.37 -4.34 17.22
N PRO A 123 -9.64 -4.69 16.94
CA PRO A 123 -10.03 -5.31 15.67
C PRO A 123 -9.53 -4.58 14.42
N ILE A 124 -9.65 -3.25 14.38
CA ILE A 124 -9.24 -2.42 13.25
C ILE A 124 -7.73 -2.50 13.04
N VAL A 125 -6.96 -2.27 14.10
CA VAL A 125 -5.49 -2.34 14.09
C VAL A 125 -5.05 -3.73 13.65
N LEU A 126 -5.58 -4.78 14.27
CA LEU A 126 -5.22 -6.16 13.99
C LEU A 126 -5.54 -6.53 12.52
N ALA A 127 -6.73 -6.17 12.02
CA ALA A 127 -7.12 -6.43 10.64
C ALA A 127 -6.20 -5.72 9.64
N THR A 128 -5.85 -4.46 9.93
CA THR A 128 -4.96 -3.65 9.08
C THR A 128 -3.54 -4.20 9.12
N MET A 129 -3.00 -4.50 10.30
CA MET A 129 -1.65 -5.09 10.44
C MET A 129 -1.53 -6.43 9.73
N VAL A 130 -2.53 -7.31 9.87
CA VAL A 130 -2.50 -8.63 9.20
C VAL A 130 -2.57 -8.45 7.68
N LYS A 131 -3.40 -7.53 7.18
CA LYS A 131 -3.46 -7.20 5.75
C LYS A 131 -2.11 -6.72 5.23
N GLU A 132 -1.51 -5.73 5.89
CA GLU A 132 -0.22 -5.16 5.49
C GLU A 132 0.91 -6.19 5.56
N PHE A 133 0.91 -7.03 6.60
CA PHE A 133 1.86 -8.14 6.71
C PHE A 133 1.72 -9.13 5.55
N CYS A 134 0.49 -9.47 5.15
CA CYS A 134 0.27 -10.33 3.99
C CYS A 134 0.67 -9.70 2.66
N LEU A 135 0.49 -8.38 2.50
CA LEU A 135 0.99 -7.64 1.34
C LEU A 135 2.52 -7.60 1.31
N TYR A 136 3.15 -7.38 2.46
CA TYR A 136 4.60 -7.45 2.60
C TYR A 136 5.14 -8.84 2.21
N LEU A 137 4.53 -9.92 2.70
CA LEU A 137 4.90 -11.29 2.32
C LEU A 137 4.75 -11.53 0.81
N ALA A 138 3.68 -11.01 0.19
CA ALA A 138 3.47 -11.09 -1.25
C ALA A 138 4.53 -10.31 -2.05
N SER A 139 5.10 -9.26 -1.45
CA SER A 139 6.15 -8.42 -2.05
C SER A 139 7.57 -8.97 -1.89
N LEU A 140 7.79 -10.01 -1.08
CA LEU A 140 9.14 -10.57 -0.86
C LEU A 140 9.88 -10.93 -2.16
N PRO A 141 9.27 -11.61 -3.15
CA PRO A 141 9.97 -11.89 -4.41
C PRO A 141 10.37 -10.62 -5.16
N LEU A 142 9.55 -9.57 -5.09
CA LEU A 142 9.85 -8.27 -5.70
C LEU A 142 11.03 -7.60 -4.99
N ILE A 143 11.03 -7.58 -3.65
CA ILE A 143 12.11 -7.00 -2.85
C ILE A 143 13.41 -7.74 -3.12
N VAL A 144 13.41 -9.08 -3.09
CA VAL A 144 14.60 -9.89 -3.39
C VAL A 144 15.09 -9.61 -4.80
N GLY A 145 14.20 -9.64 -5.79
CA GLY A 145 14.58 -9.36 -7.19
C GLY A 145 15.13 -7.94 -7.40
N LEU A 146 14.58 -6.94 -6.71
CA LEU A 146 15.07 -5.56 -6.76
C LEU A 146 16.44 -5.42 -6.10
N VAL A 147 16.63 -6.00 -4.90
CA VAL A 147 17.92 -5.93 -4.18
C VAL A 147 19.02 -6.62 -4.99
N THR A 148 18.76 -7.82 -5.52
CA THR A 148 19.74 -8.53 -6.33
C THR A 148 19.94 -7.83 -7.68
N GLY A 149 18.86 -7.47 -8.39
CA GLY A 149 18.92 -6.83 -9.70
C GLY A 149 19.61 -5.46 -9.69
N LEU A 150 19.25 -4.57 -8.75
CA LEU A 150 19.92 -3.28 -8.60
C LEU A 150 21.34 -3.45 -8.09
N GLY A 151 21.60 -4.42 -7.21
CA GLY A 151 22.95 -4.74 -6.74
C GLY A 151 23.89 -5.09 -7.90
N LEU A 152 23.43 -5.87 -8.89
CA LEU A 152 24.20 -6.20 -10.10
C LEU A 152 24.55 -4.95 -10.92
N ILE A 153 23.68 -3.96 -10.99
CA ILE A 153 23.90 -2.72 -11.75
C ILE A 153 24.78 -1.75 -10.96
N LEU A 154 24.51 -1.54 -9.68
CA LEU A 154 25.15 -0.49 -8.88
C LEU A 154 26.58 -0.87 -8.47
N THR A 155 26.84 -2.12 -8.11
CA THR A 155 28.15 -2.55 -7.58
C THR A 155 29.31 -2.28 -8.56
N PRO A 156 29.20 -2.64 -9.86
CA PRO A 156 30.25 -2.32 -10.84
C PRO A 156 30.48 -0.83 -11.04
N ASN A 157 29.40 -0.06 -11.10
CA ASN A 157 29.46 1.37 -11.36
C ASN A 157 30.06 2.13 -10.17
N LEU A 158 29.69 1.77 -8.94
CA LEU A 158 30.28 2.35 -7.73
C LEU A 158 31.76 1.99 -7.57
N TYR A 159 32.14 0.77 -7.96
CA TYR A 159 33.53 0.34 -7.97
C TYR A 159 34.37 1.16 -8.97
N PHE A 160 33.87 1.37 -10.18
CA PHE A 160 34.53 2.23 -11.17
C PHE A 160 34.70 3.66 -10.68
N LEU A 161 33.66 4.25 -10.07
CA LEU A 161 33.74 5.60 -9.51
C LEU A 161 34.77 5.73 -8.38
N SER A 162 34.99 4.65 -7.62
CA SER A 162 35.93 4.66 -6.48
C SER A 162 37.38 4.38 -6.88
N TYR A 163 37.61 3.47 -7.83
CA TYR A 163 38.94 2.93 -8.13
C TYR A 163 39.41 3.17 -9.57
N GLY A 164 38.57 3.73 -10.44
CA GLY A 164 38.91 4.02 -11.85
C GLY A 164 39.09 2.79 -12.73
N VAL A 165 38.83 1.59 -12.21
CA VAL A 165 38.94 0.31 -12.92
C VAL A 165 37.55 -0.34 -12.97
N LEU A 166 37.17 -0.89 -14.11
CA LEU A 166 35.97 -1.74 -14.25
C LEU A 166 36.40 -3.22 -14.18
N PRO A 167 36.14 -3.92 -13.05
CA PRO A 167 36.27 -5.36 -12.99
C PRO A 167 35.42 -6.02 -14.06
N ASP A 168 35.83 -7.20 -14.53
CA ASP A 168 35.04 -7.98 -15.46
C ASP A 168 33.82 -8.59 -14.73
N PHE A 169 32.72 -7.84 -14.71
CA PHE A 169 31.43 -8.29 -14.19
C PHE A 169 30.57 -8.98 -15.25
N SER A 170 31.12 -9.24 -16.45
CA SER A 170 30.39 -9.95 -17.50
C SER A 170 29.83 -11.29 -17.01
N PRO A 171 30.49 -12.09 -16.13
CA PRO A 171 29.90 -13.32 -15.61
C PRO A 171 28.69 -13.06 -14.71
N LEU A 172 28.64 -11.94 -13.98
CA LEU A 172 27.53 -11.60 -13.07
C LEU A 172 26.26 -11.19 -13.84
N VAL A 173 26.44 -10.54 -14.99
CA VAL A 173 25.36 -10.06 -15.88
C VAL A 173 24.92 -11.14 -16.88
N THR A 174 25.84 -12.02 -17.31
CA THR A 174 25.56 -13.11 -18.26
C THR A 174 25.16 -14.44 -17.60
N THR A 175 25.38 -14.60 -16.30
CA THR A 175 24.88 -15.77 -15.56
C THR A 175 23.38 -15.66 -15.29
N SER A 176 22.76 -16.82 -15.14
CA SER A 176 21.36 -17.03 -14.76
C SER A 176 20.82 -16.09 -13.66
N VAL A 177 21.68 -15.51 -12.82
CA VAL A 177 21.32 -14.60 -11.72
C VAL A 177 20.59 -13.33 -12.18
N GLY A 178 21.02 -12.70 -13.28
CA GLY A 178 20.36 -11.49 -13.81
C GLY A 178 18.94 -11.79 -14.29
N LEU A 179 18.78 -12.88 -15.04
CA LEU A 179 17.48 -13.36 -15.53
C LEU A 179 16.57 -13.83 -14.38
N ILE A 180 17.13 -14.50 -13.36
CA ILE A 180 16.40 -14.89 -12.15
C ILE A 180 15.92 -13.66 -11.39
N SER A 181 16.76 -12.64 -11.24
CA SER A 181 16.40 -11.39 -10.55
C SER A 181 15.26 -10.67 -11.26
N LEU A 182 15.33 -10.55 -12.59
CA LEU A 182 14.25 -9.98 -13.41
C LEU A 182 12.97 -10.82 -13.30
N GLY A 183 13.08 -12.15 -13.37
CA GLY A 183 11.96 -13.07 -13.20
C GLY A 183 11.27 -12.90 -11.84
N LEU A 184 12.05 -12.78 -10.76
CA LEU A 184 11.54 -12.53 -9.40
C LEU A 184 10.88 -11.15 -9.28
N MET A 185 11.43 -10.11 -9.92
CA MET A 185 10.80 -8.79 -9.96
C MET A 185 9.43 -8.83 -10.63
N ILE A 186 9.34 -9.41 -11.84
CA ILE A 186 8.07 -9.50 -12.57
C ILE A 186 7.08 -10.36 -11.79
N PHE A 187 7.49 -11.53 -11.32
CA PHE A 187 6.64 -12.43 -10.55
C PHE A 187 6.15 -11.79 -9.26
N GLY A 188 7.04 -11.14 -8.50
CA GLY A 188 6.72 -10.45 -7.27
C GLY A 188 5.79 -9.27 -7.47
N LEU A 189 5.97 -8.49 -8.55
CA LEU A 189 5.06 -7.40 -8.92
C LEU A 189 3.66 -7.95 -9.21
N LEU A 190 3.56 -8.97 -10.06
CA LEU A 190 2.27 -9.59 -10.40
C LEU A 190 1.58 -10.19 -9.17
N LEU A 191 2.33 -10.87 -8.30
CA LEU A 191 1.81 -11.46 -7.08
C LEU A 191 1.29 -10.38 -6.11
N SER A 192 2.12 -9.37 -5.81
CA SER A 192 1.76 -8.26 -4.92
C SER A 192 0.51 -7.55 -5.43
N PHE A 193 0.49 -7.25 -6.72
CA PHE A 193 -0.63 -6.61 -7.38
C PHE A 193 -1.91 -7.45 -7.31
N TYR A 194 -1.81 -8.76 -7.55
CA TYR A 194 -2.94 -9.69 -7.46
C TYR A 194 -3.52 -9.79 -6.05
N VAL A 195 -2.65 -9.84 -5.03
CA VAL A 195 -3.05 -9.89 -3.62
C VAL A 195 -3.71 -8.58 -3.20
N ASP A 196 -3.13 -7.43 -3.59
CA ASP A 196 -3.71 -6.11 -3.33
C ASP A 196 -5.13 -5.99 -3.87
N LEU A 197 -5.33 -6.27 -5.17
CA LEU A 197 -6.67 -6.25 -5.78
C LEU A 197 -7.68 -7.15 -5.06
N SER A 198 -7.23 -8.28 -4.51
CA SER A 198 -8.09 -9.22 -3.78
C SER A 198 -8.46 -8.74 -2.37
N LEU A 199 -7.63 -7.87 -1.78
CA LEU A 199 -7.79 -7.34 -0.43
C LEU A 199 -8.32 -5.90 -0.40
N LYS A 200 -8.41 -5.19 -1.53
CA LYS A 200 -8.99 -3.83 -1.60
C LYS A 200 -10.36 -3.66 -0.92
N PRO A 201 -11.36 -4.54 -1.11
CA PRO A 201 -12.66 -4.37 -0.45
C PRO A 201 -12.65 -4.71 1.04
N MET A 202 -11.54 -5.25 1.57
CA MET A 202 -11.41 -5.65 2.97
C MET A 202 -11.71 -4.49 3.93
N TYR A 203 -11.32 -3.26 3.59
CA TYR A 203 -11.60 -2.09 4.44
C TYR A 203 -13.10 -1.83 4.58
N PHE A 204 -13.87 -1.93 3.50
CA PHE A 204 -15.32 -1.74 3.54
C PHE A 204 -16.02 -2.93 4.21
N LEU A 205 -15.54 -4.15 3.99
CA LEU A 205 -16.07 -5.34 4.64
C LEU A 205 -15.79 -5.33 6.16
N LEU A 206 -14.63 -4.83 6.57
CA LEU A 206 -14.28 -4.63 7.98
C LEU A 206 -15.28 -3.70 8.65
N HIS A 207 -15.60 -2.57 8.01
CA HIS A 207 -16.61 -1.63 8.51
C HIS A 207 -17.95 -2.33 8.75
N ASP A 208 -18.43 -3.11 7.78
CA ASP A 208 -19.70 -3.83 7.87
C ASP A 208 -19.72 -4.88 9.00
N GLN A 209 -18.63 -5.63 9.18
CA GLN A 209 -18.54 -6.63 10.24
C GLN A 209 -18.44 -6.02 11.64
N LEU A 210 -17.73 -4.89 11.76
CA LEU A 210 -17.62 -4.16 13.01
C LEU A 210 -18.94 -3.49 13.40
N GLU A 211 -19.67 -2.95 12.42
CA GLU A 211 -20.99 -2.36 12.64
C GLU A 211 -22.01 -3.42 13.09
N ALA A 212 -22.01 -4.59 12.45
CA ALA A 212 -22.86 -5.71 12.81
C ALA A 212 -22.39 -6.47 14.08
N GLY A 213 -21.20 -6.18 14.61
CA GLY A 213 -20.66 -6.83 15.80
C GLY A 213 -20.26 -8.30 15.61
N VAL A 214 -20.03 -8.74 14.36
CA VAL A 214 -19.75 -10.15 14.02
C VAL A 214 -18.30 -10.37 13.58
N PHE A 215 -17.43 -9.38 13.77
CA PHE A 215 -16.01 -9.52 13.52
C PHE A 215 -15.41 -10.60 14.42
N GLN A 216 -14.79 -11.62 13.81
CA GLN A 216 -14.15 -12.72 14.54
C GLN A 216 -12.62 -12.67 14.44
N ASN A 217 -12.09 -12.71 13.21
CA ASN A 217 -10.66 -12.88 12.96
C ASN A 217 -10.26 -12.21 11.62
N PRO A 218 -9.14 -11.45 11.58
CA PRO A 218 -8.58 -10.90 10.34
C PRO A 218 -8.44 -11.88 9.19
N PHE A 219 -8.00 -13.12 9.44
CA PHE A 219 -7.82 -14.11 8.37
C PHE A 219 -9.15 -14.52 7.72
N LYS A 220 -10.22 -14.59 8.53
CA LYS A 220 -11.58 -14.87 8.01
C LYS A 220 -12.06 -13.70 7.15
N LEU A 221 -11.86 -12.47 7.62
CA LEU A 221 -12.17 -11.25 6.88
C LEU A 221 -11.43 -11.19 5.53
N MET A 222 -10.13 -11.50 5.51
CA MET A 222 -9.35 -11.58 4.26
C MET A 222 -9.91 -12.63 3.31
N LYS A 223 -10.22 -13.83 3.82
CA LYS A 223 -10.80 -14.90 2.99
C LYS A 223 -12.13 -14.48 2.37
N GLN A 224 -12.96 -13.76 3.12
CA GLN A 224 -14.24 -13.23 2.63
C GLN A 224 -14.02 -12.15 1.57
N SER A 225 -13.05 -11.25 1.77
CA SER A 225 -12.62 -10.28 0.73
C SER A 225 -12.22 -10.99 -0.57
N TRP A 226 -11.43 -12.05 -0.47
CA TRP A 226 -11.00 -12.86 -1.62
C TRP A 226 -12.17 -13.53 -2.34
N GLN A 227 -13.12 -14.09 -1.59
CA GLN A 227 -14.33 -14.71 -2.13
C GLN A 227 -15.21 -13.68 -2.84
N LEU A 228 -15.36 -12.48 -2.26
CA LEU A 228 -16.13 -11.38 -2.85
C LEU A 228 -15.52 -10.88 -4.17
N MET A 229 -14.19 -10.96 -4.31
CA MET A 229 -13.46 -10.51 -5.50
C MET A 229 -13.32 -11.56 -6.61
N LYS A 230 -13.69 -12.82 -6.37
CA LYS A 230 -13.53 -13.91 -7.35
C LYS A 230 -14.26 -13.58 -8.66
N GLY A 231 -13.54 -13.67 -9.77
CA GLY A 231 -14.05 -13.35 -11.12
C GLY A 231 -14.16 -11.85 -11.46
N HIS A 232 -13.92 -10.94 -10.50
CA HIS A 232 -14.15 -9.50 -10.70
C HIS A 232 -12.90 -8.63 -10.51
N ARG A 233 -11.75 -9.24 -10.23
CA ARG A 233 -10.46 -8.54 -10.05
C ARG A 233 -10.06 -7.69 -11.25
N MET A 234 -10.23 -8.23 -12.47
CA MET A 234 -9.92 -7.49 -13.70
C MET A 234 -10.80 -6.26 -13.90
N ARG A 235 -12.06 -6.33 -13.48
CA ARG A 235 -12.97 -5.19 -13.54
C ARG A 235 -12.51 -4.07 -12.60
N LEU A 236 -12.03 -4.43 -11.40
CA LEU A 236 -11.43 -3.47 -10.47
C LEU A 236 -10.12 -2.89 -11.01
N PHE A 237 -9.26 -3.71 -11.61
CA PHE A 237 -8.05 -3.24 -12.26
C PHE A 237 -8.34 -2.21 -13.36
N LEU A 238 -9.32 -2.46 -14.22
CA LEU A 238 -9.70 -1.50 -15.26
C LEU A 238 -10.26 -0.19 -14.68
N LEU A 239 -10.91 -0.27 -13.50
CA LEU A 239 -11.33 0.93 -12.78
C LEU A 239 -10.09 1.69 -12.30
N ASP A 240 -9.12 1.03 -11.68
CA ASP A 240 -7.86 1.63 -11.23
C ASP A 240 -7.04 2.23 -12.38
N LEU A 241 -7.00 1.56 -13.53
CA LEU A 241 -6.30 2.02 -14.74
C LEU A 241 -6.89 3.34 -15.25
N SER A 242 -8.20 3.57 -15.07
CA SER A 242 -8.81 4.85 -15.41
C SER A 242 -8.30 6.03 -14.56
N PHE A 243 -7.64 5.73 -13.44
CA PHE A 243 -6.98 6.69 -12.57
C PHE A 243 -5.49 6.89 -12.86
N PHE A 244 -4.93 6.19 -13.84
CA PHE A 244 -3.49 6.22 -14.14
C PHE A 244 -2.92 7.64 -14.28
N PHE A 245 -3.58 8.50 -15.06
CA PHE A 245 -3.14 9.89 -15.25
C PHE A 245 -3.28 10.76 -13.99
N TRP A 246 -4.21 10.42 -13.09
CA TRP A 246 -4.33 11.12 -11.81
C TRP A 246 -3.15 10.79 -10.89
N TRP A 247 -2.67 9.55 -10.90
CA TRP A 247 -1.46 9.16 -10.16
C TRP A 247 -0.21 9.91 -10.68
N ILE A 248 -0.11 10.11 -11.99
CA ILE A 248 0.95 10.97 -12.58
C ILE A 248 0.81 12.42 -12.10
N GLY A 249 -0.41 12.98 -12.09
CA GLY A 249 -0.64 14.33 -11.57
C GLY A 249 -0.29 14.48 -10.09
N ILE A 250 -0.56 13.45 -9.28
CA ILE A 250 -0.15 13.40 -7.86
C ILE A 250 1.37 13.45 -7.76
N LEU A 251 2.09 12.66 -8.57
CA LEU A 251 3.55 12.68 -8.60
C LEU A 251 4.10 14.08 -8.95
N LEU A 252 3.56 14.71 -10.00
CA LEU A 252 3.99 16.03 -10.47
C LEU A 252 3.75 17.16 -9.47
N THR A 253 2.80 16.99 -8.55
CA THR A 253 2.46 17.96 -7.50
C THR A 253 3.08 17.60 -6.15
N PHE A 254 4.05 16.67 -6.13
CA PHE A 254 4.67 16.14 -4.90
C PHE A 254 3.64 15.64 -3.88
N GLY A 255 2.54 15.05 -4.37
CA GLY A 255 1.50 14.45 -3.54
C GLY A 255 0.35 15.38 -3.14
N LEU A 256 0.43 16.69 -3.42
CA LEU A 256 -0.62 17.64 -3.01
C LEU A 256 -1.97 17.39 -3.70
N LEU A 257 -1.94 16.97 -4.98
CA LEU A 257 -3.16 16.63 -5.72
C LEU A 257 -3.92 15.44 -5.10
N ALA A 258 -3.26 14.63 -4.24
CA ALA A 258 -3.91 13.51 -3.57
C ALA A 258 -5.08 13.96 -2.69
N ILE A 259 -5.04 15.18 -2.14
CA ILE A 259 -6.14 15.78 -1.35
C ILE A 259 -7.44 15.82 -2.17
N TYR A 260 -7.34 16.08 -3.47
CA TYR A 260 -8.48 16.12 -4.38
C TYR A 260 -8.83 14.75 -4.97
N VAL A 261 -7.82 13.94 -5.32
CA VAL A 261 -8.03 12.69 -6.06
C VAL A 261 -8.48 11.55 -5.15
N MET A 262 -7.87 11.41 -3.97
CA MET A 262 -8.19 10.35 -3.00
C MET A 262 -9.68 10.24 -2.68
N PRO A 263 -10.38 11.34 -2.31
CA PRO A 263 -11.81 11.26 -2.00
C PRO A 263 -12.65 10.73 -3.18
N TYR A 264 -12.33 11.17 -4.40
CA TYR A 264 -13.02 10.69 -5.60
C TYR A 264 -12.70 9.22 -5.92
N TYR A 265 -11.43 8.83 -5.85
CA TYR A 265 -10.97 7.46 -6.07
C TYR A 265 -11.63 6.49 -5.09
N TRP A 266 -11.58 6.78 -3.79
CA TRP A 266 -12.16 5.91 -2.76
C TRP A 266 -13.69 5.85 -2.82
N THR A 267 -14.36 6.91 -3.29
CA THR A 267 -15.80 6.86 -3.56
C THR A 267 -16.12 5.87 -4.69
N CYS A 268 -15.31 5.82 -5.74
CA CYS A 268 -15.46 4.82 -6.80
C CYS A 268 -15.25 3.39 -6.26
N GLN A 269 -14.27 3.19 -5.37
CA GLN A 269 -14.02 1.89 -4.73
C GLN A 269 -15.17 1.46 -3.83
N ALA A 270 -15.73 2.39 -3.03
CA ALA A 270 -16.89 2.12 -2.18
C ALA A 270 -18.13 1.75 -3.01
N LEU A 271 -18.38 2.47 -4.12
CA LEU A 271 -19.46 2.13 -5.07
C LEU A 271 -19.25 0.77 -5.75
N PHE A 272 -18.00 0.44 -6.11
CA PHE A 272 -17.67 -0.88 -6.64
C PHE A 272 -17.95 -1.98 -5.60
N TYR A 273 -17.56 -1.75 -4.34
CA TYR A 273 -17.85 -2.66 -3.24
C TYR A 273 -19.37 -2.88 -3.05
N GLU A 274 -20.18 -1.82 -3.04
CA GLU A 274 -21.63 -1.94 -2.94
C GLU A 274 -22.25 -2.71 -4.12
N ASP A 275 -21.79 -2.47 -5.35
CA ASP A 275 -22.23 -3.25 -6.53
C ASP A 275 -21.84 -4.73 -6.43
N ARG A 276 -20.68 -5.04 -5.84
CA ARG A 276 -20.24 -6.42 -5.59
C ARG A 276 -21.06 -7.09 -4.48
N LYS A 277 -21.33 -6.37 -3.40
CA LYS A 277 -22.17 -6.82 -2.30
C LYS A 277 -23.59 -7.14 -2.79
N SER A 278 -24.20 -6.29 -3.60
CA SER A 278 -25.54 -6.52 -4.14
C SER A 278 -25.59 -7.72 -5.10
N GLN A 279 -24.58 -7.88 -5.96
CA GLN A 279 -24.50 -9.02 -6.90
C GLN A 279 -24.20 -10.36 -6.24
N SER A 280 -23.63 -10.34 -5.03
CA SER A 280 -23.25 -11.54 -4.29
C SER A 280 -23.95 -11.57 -2.94
N ALA A 281 -25.22 -11.19 -2.91
CA ALA A 281 -26.03 -11.06 -1.69
C ALA A 281 -26.06 -12.37 -0.89
N ASP A 282 -26.30 -13.50 -1.54
CA ASP A 282 -26.34 -14.82 -0.87
C ASP A 282 -25.01 -15.15 -0.20
N LEU A 283 -23.91 -15.02 -0.95
CA LEU A 283 -22.56 -15.21 -0.43
C LEU A 283 -22.30 -14.24 0.74
N TYR A 284 -22.66 -12.99 0.58
CA TYR A 284 -22.47 -11.97 1.60
C TYR A 284 -23.23 -12.31 2.88
N GLN A 285 -24.48 -12.78 2.79
CA GLN A 285 -25.25 -13.22 3.96
C GLN A 285 -24.56 -14.38 4.69
N THR A 286 -23.96 -15.34 3.98
CA THR A 286 -23.23 -16.45 4.63
C THR A 286 -22.07 -15.95 5.49
N PHE A 287 -21.47 -14.81 5.17
CA PHE A 287 -20.36 -14.24 5.95
C PHE A 287 -20.78 -13.85 7.37
N PHE A 288 -22.03 -13.41 7.55
CA PHE A 288 -22.58 -13.00 8.85
C PHE A 288 -23.18 -14.19 9.59
N LEU A 289 -23.83 -15.12 8.90
CA LEU A 289 -24.39 -16.34 9.51
C LEU A 289 -23.32 -17.30 10.05
N THR A 290 -22.17 -17.38 9.37
CA THR A 290 -21.04 -18.23 9.82
C THR A 290 -20.31 -17.59 11.00
N ALA A 291 -20.65 -16.37 11.38
CA ALA A 291 -19.98 -15.66 12.46
C ALA A 291 -20.78 -15.64 13.78
N THR A 292 -22.03 -16.11 13.75
CA THR A 292 -22.90 -16.34 14.92
C THR A 292 -22.91 -17.79 15.42
N LYS A 293 -22.19 -18.71 14.75
CA LYS A 293 -21.92 -20.08 15.21
C LYS A 293 -20.51 -20.14 15.79
#